data_AF-A0A4Z2B7Q6-F1
#
_entry.id   AF-A0A4Z2B7Q6-F1
#
_cell.length_a   1.000
_cell.length_b   1.000
_cell.length_c   1.000
_cell.angle_alpha   90.00
_cell.angle_beta   90.00
_cell.angle_gamma   90.00
#
_symmetry.space_group_name_H-M   'P 1'
#
loop_
_entity.id
_entity.type
_entity.pdbx_description
1 polymer ?
#
loop_
_entity_poly.entity_id
_entity_poly.type
_entity_poly.pdbx_seq_one_letter_code
_entity_poly.pdbx_strand_id
1 'polypeptide(L)'
;MDPAADQYYRWLTVIAAPVFYNLMMIVTRYGPLQILSNSTRNDVNNAENTFMLSTRACFNELQDKYTRVWLVLDYTADFIYFADTFVRSRTGYLEQGLLVKDSKKLRDKYRTTSQFKYDMISMIPTDLLFLKFGFNNPEFRFNRLCKISRLFEFFERTETRTSFPNMFRISNLVLYILVIIHWNACLFFALSKTIGFGSDTWVYPNISHPEHGRLARKYIYSLYWSTLTLTTIGETPPPVRDIEYLFVISDFLTGVLIFASIVGNVGAMISNMNASRAEFQAKIDSIKQYMQFRKVSKDLEARVIKWFDYLWTEKKTCDEKEVLKNLPDKLKAEIAVNVHLDTLKKVRIFQDCEAGLLIELVLKLQPQVFSPGDYICKKGDIGREMYIIKEGKLAVVADDGVTQFVVLSDGAYFGEISILGIKGSKAGNRRTANIRSVGYSDLFALSKDDLMEALTEYPDAKKILEEKGKAILMKDNLIDEAVANAGADPKDMEEKIVKLQSNLEEMQSKLAKLMAEMTSNHMRIKQRVTQMEAKVKSVKPEDLSEVVADKDKKVQ
;
A
#
# COMPACT_ATOMS: atom_id res chain seq x y z
N MET A 1 -4.98 -9.80 22.70
CA MET A 1 -4.75 -10.09 21.27
C MET A 1 -4.32 -8.82 20.59
N ASP A 2 -3.24 -8.84 19.82
CA ASP A 2 -2.79 -7.68 19.06
C ASP A 2 -3.57 -7.61 17.72
N PRO A 3 -4.29 -6.52 17.41
CA PRO A 3 -5.04 -6.38 16.15
C PRO A 3 -4.14 -6.30 14.90
N ALA A 4 -2.83 -6.11 15.05
CA ALA A 4 -1.87 -6.15 13.95
C ALA A 4 -1.35 -7.58 13.67
N ALA A 5 -1.48 -8.51 14.62
CA ALA A 5 -0.92 -9.85 14.51
C ALA A 5 -1.69 -10.73 13.52
N ASP A 6 -0.97 -11.65 12.86
CA ASP A 6 -1.57 -12.64 11.95
C ASP A 6 -2.58 -13.56 12.62
N GLN A 7 -2.40 -13.84 13.91
CA GLN A 7 -3.36 -14.61 14.69
C GLN A 7 -4.73 -13.92 14.72
N TYR A 8 -4.77 -12.58 14.78
CA TYR A 8 -6.02 -11.82 14.78
C TYR A 8 -6.71 -11.94 13.43
N TYR A 9 -5.95 -11.83 12.33
CA TYR A 9 -6.47 -12.05 10.99
C TYR A 9 -7.03 -13.46 10.80
N ARG A 10 -6.32 -14.50 11.25
CA ARG A 10 -6.81 -15.89 11.21
C ARG A 10 -8.10 -16.07 12.01
N TRP A 11 -8.19 -15.45 13.18
CA TRP A 11 -9.42 -15.44 13.98
C TRP A 11 -10.56 -14.73 13.24
N LEU A 12 -10.25 -13.62 12.56
CA LEU A 12 -11.20 -12.87 11.75
C LEU A 12 -11.77 -13.70 10.59
N THR A 13 -10.95 -14.56 9.96
CA THR A 13 -11.42 -15.54 8.96
C THR A 13 -12.38 -16.56 9.58
N VAL A 14 -12.09 -17.05 10.79
CA VAL A 14 -12.95 -18.01 11.50
C VAL A 14 -14.32 -17.41 11.83
N ILE A 15 -14.38 -16.14 12.27
CA ILE A 15 -15.65 -15.46 12.57
C ILE A 15 -16.41 -15.03 11.32
N ALA A 16 -15.75 -14.79 10.19
CA ALA A 16 -16.41 -14.44 8.93
C ALA A 16 -17.34 -15.57 8.45
N ALA A 17 -16.95 -16.84 8.65
CA ALA A 17 -17.75 -18.01 8.24
C ALA A 17 -19.14 -18.10 8.90
N PRO A 18 -19.29 -18.08 10.25
CA PRO A 18 -20.61 -18.09 10.90
C PRO A 18 -21.42 -16.82 10.63
N VAL A 19 -20.77 -15.67 10.43
CA VAL A 19 -21.47 -14.43 10.04
C VAL A 19 -22.07 -14.56 8.65
N PHE A 20 -21.29 -15.08 7.69
CA PHE A 20 -21.77 -15.34 6.33
C PHE A 20 -22.84 -16.44 6.31
N TYR A 21 -22.67 -17.50 7.10
CA TYR A 21 -23.69 -18.53 7.31
C TYR A 21 -25.02 -17.92 7.79
N ASN A 22 -24.99 -17.08 8.82
CA ASN A 22 -26.19 -16.44 9.34
C ASN A 22 -26.81 -15.46 8.34
N LEU A 23 -25.99 -14.68 7.61
CA LEU A 23 -26.43 -13.77 6.54
C LEU A 23 -27.19 -14.50 5.44
N MET A 24 -26.73 -15.70 5.12
CA MET A 24 -27.30 -16.54 4.08
C MET A 24 -28.54 -17.29 4.61
N MET A 25 -28.48 -17.92 5.79
CA MET A 25 -29.49 -18.92 6.18
C MET A 25 -30.70 -18.39 6.95
N ILE A 26 -30.67 -17.17 7.51
CA ILE A 26 -31.70 -16.65 8.45
C ILE A 26 -32.83 -15.85 7.76
N VAL A 27 -32.64 -15.44 6.51
CA VAL A 27 -33.50 -14.49 5.77
C VAL A 27 -34.57 -15.29 5.00
N THR A 28 -35.89 -15.03 4.96
CA THR A 28 -36.85 -14.01 5.46
C THR A 28 -38.21 -14.68 5.75
N ARG A 29 -39.03 -14.17 6.68
CA ARG A 29 -40.51 -14.19 6.62
C ARG A 29 -40.98 -12.83 7.08
N TYR A 30 -41.81 -12.14 6.30
CA TYR A 30 -42.21 -10.77 6.62
C TYR A 30 -43.19 -10.75 7.82
N GLY A 31 -42.83 -10.03 8.88
CA GLY A 31 -43.73 -9.28 9.78
C GLY A 31 -44.67 -10.03 10.76
N PRO A 32 -44.96 -9.45 11.94
CA PRO A 32 -45.65 -10.11 13.05
C PRO A 32 -47.18 -10.00 12.90
N LEU A 33 -47.80 -10.78 12.02
CA LEU A 33 -49.27 -10.88 11.97
C LEU A 33 -49.75 -12.11 11.18
N GLN A 34 -49.32 -13.30 11.61
CA GLN A 34 -50.09 -14.53 11.40
C GLN A 34 -49.57 -15.65 12.30
N ILE A 35 -49.66 -15.39 13.62
CA ILE A 35 -49.93 -16.48 14.57
C ILE A 35 -51.35 -16.93 14.23
N LEU A 36 -51.54 -18.21 13.90
CA LEU A 36 -52.77 -18.89 13.43
C LEU A 36 -52.84 -19.10 11.90
N SER A 37 -52.18 -20.15 11.42
CA SER A 37 -52.79 -21.06 10.44
C SER A 37 -52.09 -22.41 10.44
N ASN A 38 -52.92 -23.44 10.57
CA ASN A 38 -52.68 -24.82 10.98
C ASN A 38 -51.72 -25.69 10.14
N SER A 39 -51.06 -26.60 10.87
CA SER A 39 -51.10 -28.08 10.71
C SER A 39 -51.62 -28.63 9.37
N THR A 40 -50.77 -29.37 8.63
CA THR A 40 -50.92 -30.83 8.43
C THR A 40 -49.88 -31.45 7.48
N ARG A 41 -49.43 -32.65 7.90
CA ARG A 41 -49.08 -33.89 7.17
C ARG A 41 -47.77 -34.04 6.36
N ASN A 42 -47.20 -35.21 6.64
CA ASN A 42 -46.00 -35.88 6.12
C ASN A 42 -46.10 -36.25 4.64
N ASP A 43 -44.94 -36.35 3.97
CA ASP A 43 -44.55 -37.57 3.26
C ASP A 43 -43.04 -37.64 2.98
N VAL A 44 -42.53 -38.86 2.96
CA VAL A 44 -41.11 -39.25 2.87
C VAL A 44 -40.81 -39.73 1.44
N ASN A 45 -39.72 -39.26 0.80
CA ASN A 45 -38.68 -40.11 0.18
C ASN A 45 -37.59 -39.37 -0.62
N ASN A 46 -36.37 -39.89 -0.41
CA ASN A 46 -35.09 -39.92 -1.14
C ASN A 46 -34.38 -38.74 -1.83
N ALA A 47 -33.05 -38.89 -1.77
CA ALA A 47 -31.93 -38.00 -2.09
C ALA A 47 -31.79 -37.61 -3.57
N GLU A 48 -31.28 -36.39 -3.80
CA GLU A 48 -30.12 -36.15 -4.67
C GLU A 48 -29.53 -34.72 -4.48
N ASN A 49 -28.19 -34.71 -4.52
CA ASN A 49 -27.14 -33.69 -4.42
C ASN A 49 -27.40 -32.17 -4.31
N THR A 50 -26.78 -31.61 -3.26
CA THR A 50 -25.72 -30.58 -3.28
C THR A 50 -25.91 -29.39 -4.23
N PHE A 51 -26.58 -28.34 -3.73
CA PHE A 51 -26.26 -26.90 -3.87
C PHE A 51 -27.41 -26.18 -3.17
N MET A 52 -27.33 -26.03 -1.84
CA MET A 52 -28.40 -25.42 -1.06
C MET A 52 -27.81 -24.37 -0.12
N LEU A 53 -27.47 -23.22 -0.70
CA LEU A 53 -27.35 -22.01 0.10
C LEU A 53 -28.74 -21.36 0.17
N SER A 54 -29.25 -21.35 1.40
CA SER A 54 -30.19 -20.37 1.96
C SER A 54 -31.66 -20.47 1.63
N THR A 55 -32.45 -20.96 2.60
CA THR A 55 -33.89 -21.20 2.41
C THR A 55 -34.64 -21.51 3.72
N ARG A 56 -34.09 -21.32 4.93
CA ARG A 56 -34.72 -21.91 6.14
C ARG A 56 -36.04 -21.25 6.55
N ALA A 57 -36.16 -19.93 6.46
CA ALA A 57 -37.38 -19.22 6.86
C ALA A 57 -38.49 -19.31 5.79
N CYS A 58 -38.14 -19.33 4.50
CA CYS A 58 -39.12 -19.39 3.41
C CYS A 58 -39.51 -20.83 3.04
N PHE A 59 -38.58 -21.80 3.14
CA PHE A 59 -38.76 -23.18 2.69
C PHE A 59 -38.72 -24.15 3.88
N ASN A 60 -39.87 -24.29 4.53
CA ASN A 60 -40.06 -25.10 5.74
C ASN A 60 -39.54 -26.55 5.58
N GLU A 61 -39.68 -27.14 4.39
CA GLU A 61 -39.20 -28.50 4.07
C GLU A 61 -37.70 -28.70 4.40
N LEU A 62 -36.88 -27.65 4.23
CA LEU A 62 -35.46 -27.71 4.56
C LEU A 62 -35.21 -27.72 6.07
N GLN A 63 -35.99 -26.93 6.81
CA GLN A 63 -35.89 -26.82 8.26
C GLN A 63 -36.36 -28.11 8.94
N ASP A 64 -37.46 -28.68 8.44
CA ASP A 64 -38.07 -29.92 8.95
C ASP A 64 -37.17 -31.15 8.70
N LYS A 65 -36.62 -31.29 7.49
CA LYS A 65 -35.85 -32.48 7.11
C LYS A 65 -34.49 -32.58 7.80
N TYR A 66 -33.86 -31.44 8.11
CA TYR A 66 -32.48 -31.40 8.62
C TYR A 66 -32.34 -30.66 9.96
N THR A 67 -33.40 -30.58 10.77
CA THR A 67 -33.43 -29.80 12.02
C THR A 67 -32.22 -30.06 12.93
N ARG A 68 -31.80 -31.33 13.09
CA ARG A 68 -30.64 -31.69 13.94
C ARG A 68 -29.34 -31.08 13.45
N VAL A 69 -29.09 -31.13 12.13
CA VAL A 69 -27.88 -30.55 11.52
C VAL A 69 -27.90 -29.04 11.72
N TRP A 70 -29.05 -28.42 11.53
CA TRP A 70 -29.21 -26.98 11.72
C TRP A 70 -28.95 -26.53 13.14
N LEU A 71 -29.47 -27.24 14.14
CA LEU A 71 -29.19 -26.92 15.55
C LEU A 71 -27.70 -27.03 15.87
N VAL A 72 -27.01 -28.05 15.37
CA VAL A 72 -25.55 -28.20 15.57
C VAL A 72 -24.80 -27.02 14.96
N LEU A 73 -25.11 -26.63 13.72
CA LEU A 73 -24.47 -25.50 13.05
C LEU A 73 -24.78 -24.16 13.74
N ASP A 74 -26.04 -23.95 14.12
CA ASP A 74 -26.53 -22.76 14.82
C ASP A 74 -25.81 -22.55 16.15
N TYR A 75 -25.72 -23.59 16.99
CA TYR A 75 -25.04 -23.50 18.29
C TYR A 75 -23.51 -23.46 18.16
N THR A 76 -22.94 -24.05 17.11
CA THR A 76 -21.51 -23.88 16.81
C THR A 76 -21.21 -22.43 16.43
N ALA A 77 -22.06 -21.80 15.62
CA ALA A 77 -21.94 -20.38 15.27
C ALA A 77 -22.08 -19.48 16.51
N ASP A 78 -23.06 -19.76 17.38
CA ASP A 78 -23.24 -19.01 18.64
C ASP A 78 -22.00 -19.15 19.56
N PHE A 79 -21.42 -20.35 19.68
CA PHE A 79 -20.18 -20.56 20.44
C PHE A 79 -19.02 -19.69 19.91
N ILE A 80 -18.85 -19.64 18.58
CA ILE A 80 -17.82 -18.80 17.95
C ILE A 80 -18.09 -17.31 18.22
N TYR A 81 -19.36 -16.87 18.24
CA TYR A 81 -19.73 -15.49 18.57
C TYR A 81 -19.39 -15.13 20.01
N PHE A 82 -19.62 -16.03 20.96
CA PHE A 82 -19.20 -15.84 22.36
C PHE A 82 -17.68 -15.73 22.49
N ALA A 83 -16.95 -16.64 21.84
CA ALA A 83 -15.49 -16.60 21.80
C ALA A 83 -14.98 -15.28 21.16
N ASP A 84 -15.62 -14.79 20.11
CA ASP A 84 -15.27 -13.54 19.43
C ASP A 84 -15.43 -12.32 20.35
N THR A 85 -16.54 -12.26 21.08
CA THR A 85 -16.78 -11.19 22.07
C THR A 85 -15.73 -11.24 23.19
N PHE A 86 -15.34 -12.44 23.64
CA PHE A 86 -14.25 -12.59 24.60
C PHE A 86 -12.92 -12.09 24.02
N VAL A 87 -12.58 -12.49 22.79
CA VAL A 87 -11.38 -12.03 22.09
C VAL A 87 -11.37 -10.50 21.98
N ARG A 88 -12.47 -9.88 21.54
CA ARG A 88 -12.62 -8.41 21.45
C ARG A 88 -12.43 -7.71 22.79
N SER A 89 -12.92 -8.29 23.88
CA SER A 89 -12.70 -7.74 25.23
C SER A 89 -11.23 -7.72 25.66
N ARG A 90 -10.38 -8.48 24.96
CA ARG A 90 -8.92 -8.60 25.17
C ARG A 90 -8.11 -8.11 23.97
N THR A 91 -8.72 -7.44 22.99
CA THR A 91 -8.01 -6.89 21.84
C THR A 91 -7.34 -5.57 22.23
N GLY A 92 -6.04 -5.47 21.96
CA GLY A 92 -5.24 -4.28 22.25
C GLY A 92 -5.62 -3.09 21.38
N TYR A 93 -5.37 -1.88 21.87
CA TYR A 93 -5.47 -0.65 21.10
C TYR A 93 -4.19 0.17 21.29
N LEU A 94 -3.94 1.12 20.39
CA LEU A 94 -2.79 2.01 20.50
C LEU A 94 -3.17 3.24 21.32
N GLU A 95 -2.37 3.51 22.35
CA GLU A 95 -2.43 4.74 23.16
C GLU A 95 -1.04 5.38 23.13
N GLN A 96 -0.93 6.59 22.60
CA GLN A 96 0.36 7.29 22.39
C GLN A 96 1.38 6.45 21.59
N GLY A 97 0.91 5.65 20.63
CA GLY A 97 1.77 4.77 19.82
C GLY A 97 2.21 3.48 20.50
N LEU A 98 1.85 3.26 21.77
CA LEU A 98 2.13 2.02 22.50
C LEU A 98 0.90 1.12 22.52
N LEU A 99 1.12 -0.18 22.28
CA LEU A 99 0.06 -1.18 22.36
C LEU A 99 -0.30 -1.45 23.82
N VAL A 100 -1.49 -1.01 24.23
CA VAL A 100 -2.03 -1.29 25.57
C VAL A 100 -2.44 -2.76 25.64
N LYS A 101 -1.95 -3.47 26.66
CA LYS A 101 -2.24 -4.90 26.92
C LYS A 101 -2.98 -5.15 28.25
N ASP A 102 -3.19 -4.12 29.06
CA ASP A 102 -3.87 -4.25 30.35
C ASP A 102 -5.35 -4.65 30.17
N SER A 103 -5.66 -5.85 30.64
CA SER A 103 -6.97 -6.47 30.55
C SER A 103 -8.13 -5.62 31.07
N LYS A 104 -7.94 -4.83 32.13
CA LYS A 104 -9.00 -3.98 32.68
C LYS A 104 -9.28 -2.83 31.71
N LYS A 105 -8.23 -2.13 31.28
CA LYS A 105 -8.32 -1.02 30.32
C LYS A 105 -8.95 -1.45 28.99
N LEU A 106 -8.56 -2.62 28.46
CA LEU A 106 -9.12 -3.14 27.21
C LEU A 106 -10.63 -3.38 27.30
N ARG A 107 -11.08 -4.05 28.37
CA ARG A 107 -12.51 -4.33 28.59
C ARG A 107 -13.31 -3.06 28.80
N ASP A 108 -12.80 -2.12 29.59
CA ASP A 108 -13.51 -0.89 29.91
C ASP A 108 -13.61 -0.01 28.66
N LYS A 109 -12.55 0.06 27.84
CA LYS A 109 -12.59 0.72 26.53
C LYS A 109 -13.60 0.05 25.61
N TYR A 110 -13.57 -1.27 25.48
CA TYR A 110 -14.51 -2.01 24.63
C TYR A 110 -15.98 -1.76 25.00
N ARG A 111 -16.30 -1.70 26.30
CA ARG A 111 -17.66 -1.40 26.80
C ARG A 111 -18.17 -0.01 26.40
N THR A 112 -17.30 0.96 26.15
CA THR A 112 -17.69 2.30 25.69
C THR A 112 -18.03 2.36 24.21
N THR A 113 -17.57 1.38 23.41
CA THR A 113 -17.76 1.37 21.96
C THR A 113 -19.16 0.88 21.59
N SER A 114 -19.81 1.49 20.59
CA SER A 114 -21.12 1.04 20.07
C SER A 114 -21.13 -0.42 19.63
N GLN A 115 -19.98 -0.96 19.19
CA GLN A 115 -19.79 -2.35 18.86
C GLN A 115 -20.16 -3.32 19.99
N PHE A 116 -19.88 -2.95 21.25
CA PHE A 116 -20.27 -3.78 22.40
C PHE A 116 -21.79 -3.98 22.47
N LYS A 117 -22.57 -2.94 22.15
CA LYS A 117 -24.04 -3.02 22.13
C LYS A 117 -24.52 -4.03 21.07
N TYR A 118 -23.98 -3.96 19.86
CA TYR A 118 -24.31 -4.91 18.78
C TYR A 118 -23.89 -6.34 19.13
N ASP A 119 -22.71 -6.51 19.75
CA ASP A 119 -22.23 -7.80 20.20
C ASP A 119 -23.17 -8.38 21.28
N MET A 120 -23.65 -7.58 22.24
CA MET A 120 -24.61 -8.04 23.26
C MET A 120 -25.95 -8.45 22.63
N ILE A 121 -26.50 -7.65 21.72
CA ILE A 121 -27.76 -7.97 21.01
C ILE A 121 -27.63 -9.28 20.24
N SER A 122 -26.49 -9.51 19.58
CA SER A 122 -26.24 -10.72 18.79
C SER A 122 -26.19 -12.02 19.60
N MET A 123 -25.91 -11.93 20.90
CA MET A 123 -25.78 -13.08 21.80
C MET A 123 -27.05 -13.38 22.61
N ILE A 124 -28.11 -12.55 22.49
CA ILE A 124 -29.39 -12.83 23.16
C ILE A 124 -29.94 -14.15 22.60
N PRO A 125 -30.21 -15.17 23.43
CA PRO A 125 -30.66 -16.50 22.99
C PRO A 125 -32.17 -16.48 22.66
N THR A 126 -32.56 -15.67 21.69
CA THR A 126 -33.95 -15.55 21.20
C THR A 126 -34.47 -16.84 20.55
N ASP A 127 -33.58 -17.78 20.21
CA ASP A 127 -33.91 -19.12 19.73
C ASP A 127 -34.53 -20.02 20.81
N LEU A 128 -34.43 -19.67 22.10
CA LEU A 128 -35.18 -20.37 23.16
C LEU A 128 -36.69 -20.30 22.94
N LEU A 129 -37.17 -19.34 22.15
CA LEU A 129 -38.55 -19.26 21.70
C LEU A 129 -38.98 -20.48 20.85
N PHE A 130 -38.04 -21.25 20.28
CA PHE A 130 -38.34 -22.50 19.58
C PHE A 130 -39.03 -23.53 20.48
N LEU A 131 -38.73 -23.54 21.78
CA LEU A 131 -39.36 -24.46 22.73
C LEU A 131 -40.86 -24.19 22.90
N LYS A 132 -41.30 -22.94 22.68
CA LYS A 132 -42.70 -22.53 22.82
C LYS A 132 -43.44 -22.48 21.49
N PHE A 133 -42.78 -22.03 20.42
CA PHE A 133 -43.40 -21.77 19.12
C PHE A 133 -43.05 -22.82 18.04
N GLY A 134 -42.18 -23.78 18.36
CA GLY A 134 -41.72 -24.83 17.46
C GLY A 134 -40.43 -24.46 16.71
N PHE A 135 -39.71 -25.49 16.26
CA PHE A 135 -38.40 -25.38 15.60
C PHE A 135 -38.47 -24.86 14.15
N ASN A 136 -39.66 -24.56 13.63
CA ASN A 136 -39.89 -24.16 12.23
C ASN A 136 -39.83 -22.65 12.00
N ASN A 137 -39.40 -21.89 13.01
CA ASN A 137 -39.38 -20.42 12.99
C ASN A 137 -37.94 -19.89 13.12
N PRO A 138 -37.02 -20.18 12.16
CA PRO A 138 -35.62 -19.76 12.24
C PRO A 138 -35.43 -18.22 12.31
N GLU A 139 -36.45 -17.43 11.96
CA GLU A 139 -36.46 -15.96 12.02
C GLU A 139 -36.17 -15.40 13.42
N PHE A 140 -36.45 -16.14 14.49
CA PHE A 140 -36.12 -15.65 15.84
C PHE A 140 -34.62 -15.43 16.03
N ARG A 141 -33.77 -15.99 15.17
CA ARG A 141 -32.30 -15.82 15.19
C ARG A 141 -31.82 -14.57 14.44
N PHE A 142 -32.70 -13.68 13.95
CA PHE A 142 -32.32 -12.49 13.19
C PHE A 142 -31.34 -11.55 13.91
N ASN A 143 -31.36 -11.52 15.25
CA ASN A 143 -30.42 -10.75 16.05
C ASN A 143 -28.94 -11.13 15.82
N ARG A 144 -28.64 -12.35 15.32
CA ARG A 144 -27.26 -12.78 14.99
C ARG A 144 -26.63 -11.98 13.85
N LEU A 145 -27.44 -11.28 13.04
CA LEU A 145 -26.94 -10.40 11.97
C LEU A 145 -26.29 -9.11 12.49
N CYS A 146 -26.48 -8.75 13.77
CA CYS A 146 -25.78 -7.61 14.38
C CYS A 146 -24.24 -7.76 14.38
N LYS A 147 -23.72 -8.97 14.15
CA LYS A 147 -22.29 -9.26 13.98
C LYS A 147 -21.75 -9.01 12.57
N ILE A 148 -22.54 -8.50 11.62
CA ILE A 148 -22.14 -8.29 10.21
C ILE A 148 -20.88 -7.43 10.05
N SER A 149 -20.62 -6.51 10.98
CA SER A 149 -19.39 -5.69 11.04
C SER A 149 -18.11 -6.52 10.99
N ARG A 150 -18.14 -7.77 11.52
CA ARG A 150 -17.00 -8.69 11.44
C ARG A 150 -16.66 -9.14 10.03
N LEU A 151 -17.68 -9.33 9.19
CA LEU A 151 -17.49 -9.73 7.81
C LEU A 151 -16.86 -8.59 7.00
N PHE A 152 -17.28 -7.35 7.24
CA PHE A 152 -16.67 -6.18 6.60
C PHE A 152 -15.23 -5.95 7.05
N GLU A 153 -14.94 -6.09 8.35
CA GLU A 153 -13.56 -6.03 8.87
C GLU A 153 -12.68 -7.12 8.22
N PHE A 154 -13.22 -8.33 8.03
CA PHE A 154 -12.53 -9.41 7.32
C PHE A 154 -12.20 -9.04 5.87
N PHE A 155 -13.16 -8.47 5.14
CA PHE A 155 -12.94 -8.04 3.76
C PHE A 155 -11.87 -6.95 3.67
N GLU A 156 -11.93 -5.92 4.51
CA GLU A 156 -10.94 -4.84 4.54
C GLU A 156 -9.51 -5.36 4.82
N ARG A 157 -9.37 -6.25 5.82
CA ARG A 157 -8.08 -6.86 6.15
C ARG A 157 -7.57 -7.81 5.08
N THR A 158 -8.46 -8.51 4.38
CA THR A 158 -8.06 -9.39 3.27
C THR A 158 -7.65 -8.60 2.04
N GLU A 159 -8.34 -7.50 1.75
CA GLU A 159 -8.02 -6.59 0.64
C GLU A 159 -6.62 -5.98 0.78
N THR A 160 -6.24 -5.57 1.99
CA THR A 160 -4.91 -4.99 2.27
C THR A 160 -3.78 -6.03 2.29
N ARG A 161 -4.10 -7.31 2.50
CA ARG A 161 -3.12 -8.41 2.57
C ARG A 161 -2.94 -9.17 1.26
N THR A 162 -3.93 -9.16 0.37
CA THR A 162 -3.85 -9.88 -0.91
C THR A 162 -2.88 -9.17 -1.86
N SER A 163 -2.16 -9.97 -2.65
CA SER A 163 -1.35 -9.46 -3.76
C SER A 163 -2.20 -8.97 -4.95
N PHE A 164 -3.50 -9.27 -4.95
CA PHE A 164 -4.43 -8.92 -6.03
C PHE A 164 -5.67 -8.18 -5.50
N PRO A 165 -5.52 -6.94 -5.00
CA PRO A 165 -6.61 -6.20 -4.35
C PRO A 165 -7.78 -5.92 -5.30
N ASN A 166 -7.51 -5.58 -6.57
CA ASN A 166 -8.57 -5.31 -7.54
C ASN A 166 -9.42 -6.55 -7.83
N MET A 167 -8.81 -7.73 -7.98
CA MET A 167 -9.55 -8.97 -8.21
C MET A 167 -10.41 -9.34 -6.99
N PHE A 168 -9.87 -9.16 -5.79
CA PHE A 168 -10.63 -9.38 -4.55
C PHE A 168 -11.83 -8.44 -4.41
N ARG A 169 -11.68 -7.15 -4.77
CA ARG A 169 -12.78 -6.19 -4.79
C ARG A 169 -13.89 -6.60 -5.78
N ILE A 170 -13.52 -7.06 -6.99
CA ILE A 170 -14.50 -7.60 -7.96
C ILE A 170 -15.22 -8.81 -7.39
N SER A 171 -14.49 -9.76 -6.77
CA SER A 171 -15.10 -10.95 -6.16
C SER A 171 -16.07 -10.59 -5.04
N ASN A 172 -15.73 -9.64 -4.16
CA ASN A 172 -16.64 -9.17 -3.11
C ASN A 172 -17.88 -8.47 -3.69
N LEU A 173 -17.72 -7.70 -4.77
CA LEU A 173 -18.84 -7.07 -5.44
C LEU A 173 -19.80 -8.11 -6.03
N VAL A 174 -19.27 -9.13 -6.72
CA VAL A 174 -20.07 -10.26 -7.22
C VAL A 174 -20.76 -10.98 -6.07
N LEU A 175 -20.08 -11.19 -4.94
CA LEU A 175 -20.68 -11.78 -3.74
C LEU A 175 -21.86 -10.94 -3.22
N TYR A 176 -21.72 -9.62 -3.13
CA TYR A 176 -22.81 -8.74 -2.70
C TYR A 176 -24.03 -8.84 -3.63
N ILE A 177 -23.81 -8.90 -4.95
CA ILE A 177 -24.88 -9.09 -5.94
C ILE A 177 -25.61 -10.40 -5.70
N LEU A 178 -24.87 -11.49 -5.54
CA LEU A 178 -25.45 -12.81 -5.31
C LEU A 178 -26.26 -12.85 -4.01
N VAL A 179 -25.79 -12.20 -2.94
CA VAL A 179 -26.53 -12.09 -1.67
C VAL A 179 -27.83 -11.31 -1.85
N ILE A 180 -27.81 -10.18 -2.56
CA ILE A 180 -29.01 -9.35 -2.79
C ILE A 180 -30.05 -10.11 -3.64
N ILE A 181 -29.62 -10.73 -4.74
CA ILE A 181 -30.50 -11.57 -5.58
C ILE A 181 -31.07 -12.72 -4.75
N HIS A 182 -30.26 -13.35 -3.91
CA HIS A 182 -30.69 -14.41 -3.03
C HIS A 182 -31.77 -13.93 -2.02
N TRP A 183 -31.59 -12.76 -1.40
CA TRP A 183 -32.56 -12.18 -0.47
C TRP A 183 -33.87 -11.83 -1.15
N ASN A 184 -33.81 -11.22 -2.34
CA ASN A 184 -35.01 -10.87 -3.10
C ASN A 184 -35.77 -12.11 -3.61
N ALA A 185 -35.06 -13.16 -4.03
CA ALA A 185 -35.66 -14.46 -4.35
C ALA A 185 -36.44 -15.05 -3.16
N CYS A 186 -35.87 -14.96 -1.95
CA CYS A 186 -36.54 -15.40 -0.73
C CYS A 186 -37.77 -14.56 -0.40
N LEU A 187 -37.70 -13.24 -0.59
CA LEU A 187 -38.84 -12.34 -0.41
C LEU A 187 -39.97 -12.64 -1.41
N PHE A 188 -39.65 -12.83 -2.69
CA PHE A 188 -40.62 -13.21 -3.72
C PHE A 188 -41.34 -14.53 -3.37
N PHE A 189 -40.57 -15.56 -2.97
CA PHE A 189 -41.16 -16.84 -2.58
C PHE A 189 -42.03 -16.72 -1.31
N ALA A 190 -41.57 -15.95 -0.31
CA ALA A 190 -42.33 -15.70 0.91
C ALA A 190 -43.65 -14.97 0.61
N LEU A 191 -43.63 -13.95 -0.26
CA LEU A 191 -44.82 -13.22 -0.66
C LEU A 191 -45.79 -14.12 -1.43
N SER A 192 -45.28 -14.92 -2.38
CA SER A 192 -46.07 -15.94 -3.10
C SER A 192 -46.74 -16.94 -2.14
N LYS A 193 -46.04 -17.35 -1.08
CA LYS A 193 -46.60 -18.25 -0.05
C LYS A 193 -47.72 -17.60 0.75
N THR A 194 -47.59 -16.32 1.10
CA THR A 194 -48.63 -15.58 1.85
C THR A 194 -49.87 -15.30 1.01
N ILE A 195 -49.67 -15.05 -0.28
CA ILE A 195 -50.72 -14.77 -1.24
C ILE A 195 -51.47 -16.06 -1.64
N GLY A 196 -50.74 -17.17 -1.72
CA GLY A 196 -51.21 -18.48 -2.16
C GLY A 196 -50.49 -18.91 -3.43
N PHE A 197 -49.97 -20.14 -3.47
CA PHE A 197 -49.28 -20.63 -4.65
C PHE A 197 -50.24 -20.90 -5.81
N GLY A 198 -49.91 -20.39 -7.00
CA GLY A 198 -50.72 -20.52 -8.21
C GLY A 198 -52.08 -19.82 -8.17
N SER A 199 -52.27 -18.84 -7.27
CA SER A 199 -53.49 -18.04 -7.22
C SER A 199 -53.66 -17.09 -8.41
N ASP A 200 -52.56 -16.73 -9.06
CA ASP A 200 -52.50 -15.87 -10.24
C ASP A 200 -51.23 -16.18 -11.05
N THR A 201 -50.98 -15.40 -12.10
CA THR A 201 -49.87 -15.59 -13.03
C THR A 201 -48.51 -15.11 -12.50
N TRP A 202 -48.49 -14.25 -11.49
CA TRP A 202 -47.28 -13.61 -10.97
C TRP A 202 -46.63 -14.43 -9.85
N VAL A 203 -47.44 -14.96 -8.94
CA VAL A 203 -46.95 -15.77 -7.82
C VAL A 203 -46.29 -17.08 -8.29
N TYR A 204 -45.49 -17.67 -7.39
CA TYR A 204 -44.93 -19.00 -7.65
C TYR A 204 -46.03 -20.02 -8.04
N PRO A 205 -45.81 -20.84 -9.10
CA PRO A 205 -46.79 -21.80 -9.60
C PRO A 205 -47.30 -22.79 -8.54
N ASN A 206 -48.47 -23.39 -8.79
CA ASN A 206 -49.08 -24.31 -7.84
C ASN A 206 -48.16 -25.52 -7.55
N ILE A 207 -47.76 -25.65 -6.28
CA ILE A 207 -46.87 -26.69 -5.75
C ILE A 207 -47.47 -28.10 -5.87
N SER A 208 -48.79 -28.22 -6.00
CA SER A 208 -49.49 -29.49 -6.18
C SER A 208 -49.08 -30.20 -7.47
N HIS A 209 -48.58 -29.47 -8.47
CA HIS A 209 -48.00 -30.07 -9.66
C HIS A 209 -46.60 -30.63 -9.36
N PRO A 210 -46.31 -31.90 -9.71
CA PRO A 210 -45.05 -32.57 -9.38
C PRO A 210 -43.79 -31.83 -9.85
N GLU A 211 -43.88 -31.07 -10.94
CA GLU A 211 -42.77 -30.28 -11.47
C GLU A 211 -42.39 -29.10 -10.58
N HIS A 212 -43.39 -28.44 -9.97
CA HIS A 212 -43.21 -27.25 -9.11
C HIS A 212 -43.13 -27.60 -7.61
N GLY A 213 -43.38 -28.86 -7.25
CA GLY A 213 -43.30 -29.35 -5.88
C GLY A 213 -41.88 -29.46 -5.31
N ARG A 214 -40.85 -29.62 -6.16
CA ARG A 214 -39.47 -29.90 -5.72
C ARG A 214 -38.80 -28.66 -5.10
N LEU A 215 -38.14 -28.83 -3.96
CA LEU A 215 -37.41 -27.76 -3.26
C LEU A 215 -36.40 -27.02 -4.17
N ALA A 216 -35.60 -27.77 -4.93
CA ALA A 216 -34.65 -27.19 -5.87
C ALA A 216 -35.34 -26.33 -6.94
N ARG A 217 -36.49 -26.79 -7.46
CA ARG A 217 -37.26 -26.03 -8.46
C ARG A 217 -37.82 -24.74 -7.88
N LYS A 218 -38.35 -24.79 -6.65
CA LYS A 218 -38.86 -23.60 -5.93
C LYS A 218 -37.76 -22.54 -5.82
N TYR A 219 -36.58 -22.93 -5.32
CA TYR A 219 -35.46 -22.01 -5.15
C TYR A 219 -34.91 -21.47 -6.49
N ILE A 220 -34.61 -22.35 -7.45
CA ILE A 220 -34.03 -21.96 -8.75
C ILE A 220 -34.96 -21.02 -9.51
N TYR A 221 -36.28 -21.28 -9.50
CA TYR A 221 -37.24 -20.41 -10.15
C TYR A 221 -37.31 -19.04 -9.46
N SER A 222 -37.36 -18.98 -8.13
CA SER A 222 -37.35 -17.71 -7.41
C SER A 222 -36.07 -16.92 -7.63
N LEU A 223 -34.92 -17.59 -7.72
CA LEU A 223 -33.64 -16.98 -8.04
C LEU A 223 -33.61 -16.45 -9.48
N TYR A 224 -34.15 -17.21 -10.42
CA TYR A 224 -34.31 -16.80 -11.82
C TYR A 224 -35.19 -15.54 -11.92
N TRP A 225 -36.37 -15.56 -11.29
CA TRP A 225 -37.28 -14.42 -11.23
C TRP A 225 -36.58 -13.19 -10.64
N SER A 226 -35.94 -13.35 -9.48
CA SER A 226 -35.23 -12.24 -8.83
C SER A 226 -34.07 -11.71 -9.67
N THR A 227 -33.38 -12.57 -10.42
CA THR A 227 -32.28 -12.15 -11.28
C THR A 227 -32.83 -11.26 -12.39
N LEU A 228 -33.87 -11.70 -13.10
CA LEU A 228 -34.49 -10.92 -14.19
C LEU A 228 -35.03 -9.56 -13.74
N THR A 229 -35.63 -9.49 -12.54
CA THR A 229 -36.18 -8.24 -12.00
C THR A 229 -35.07 -7.28 -11.59
N LEU A 230 -34.09 -7.75 -10.80
CA LEU A 230 -33.00 -6.89 -10.30
C LEU A 230 -31.99 -6.48 -11.37
N THR A 231 -31.79 -7.28 -12.43
CA THR A 231 -30.95 -6.91 -13.57
C THR A 231 -31.73 -6.15 -14.66
N THR A 232 -33.00 -5.81 -14.41
CA THR A 232 -33.86 -5.00 -15.29
C THR A 232 -34.10 -5.59 -16.68
N ILE A 233 -33.93 -6.92 -16.84
CA ILE A 233 -34.27 -7.63 -18.09
C ILE A 233 -35.79 -7.71 -18.24
N GLY A 234 -36.53 -7.91 -17.14
CA GLY A 234 -37.97 -7.67 -17.08
C GLY A 234 -38.90 -8.71 -17.72
N GLU A 235 -38.39 -9.86 -18.20
CA GLU A 235 -39.20 -10.94 -18.78
C GLU A 235 -39.92 -11.80 -17.71
N THR A 236 -40.62 -11.15 -16.78
CA THR A 236 -41.39 -11.82 -15.73
C THR A 236 -42.90 -11.63 -15.95
N PRO A 237 -43.75 -12.57 -15.51
CA PRO A 237 -45.20 -12.39 -15.60
C PRO A 237 -45.63 -11.08 -14.93
N PRO A 238 -46.63 -10.36 -15.46
CA PRO A 238 -47.07 -9.10 -14.87
C PRO A 238 -47.77 -9.35 -13.52
N PRO A 239 -47.59 -8.45 -12.53
CA PRO A 239 -48.35 -8.49 -11.28
C PRO A 239 -49.84 -8.27 -11.56
N VAL A 240 -50.69 -8.87 -10.72
CA VAL A 240 -52.16 -8.85 -10.85
C VAL A 240 -52.80 -8.03 -9.72
N ARG A 241 -52.21 -8.03 -8.52
CA ARG A 241 -52.76 -7.34 -7.33
C ARG A 241 -51.95 -6.11 -6.94
N ASP A 242 -52.60 -5.14 -6.28
CA ASP A 242 -51.96 -3.90 -5.81
C ASP A 242 -50.71 -4.16 -4.95
N ILE A 243 -50.74 -5.17 -4.07
CA ILE A 243 -49.58 -5.54 -3.25
C ILE A 243 -48.40 -6.06 -4.07
N GLU A 244 -48.68 -6.77 -5.16
CA GLU A 244 -47.67 -7.29 -6.10
C GLU A 244 -47.11 -6.14 -6.93
N TYR A 245 -47.96 -5.21 -7.38
CA TYR A 245 -47.53 -3.97 -8.06
C TYR A 245 -46.60 -3.14 -7.17
N LEU A 246 -46.96 -2.92 -5.90
CA LEU A 246 -46.12 -2.17 -4.96
C LEU A 246 -44.76 -2.85 -4.74
N PHE A 247 -44.76 -4.17 -4.59
CA PHE A 247 -43.54 -4.94 -4.44
C PHE A 247 -42.65 -4.83 -5.70
N VAL A 248 -43.20 -5.08 -6.89
CA VAL A 248 -42.47 -5.02 -8.16
C VAL A 248 -41.94 -3.60 -8.45
N ILE A 249 -42.72 -2.55 -8.17
CA ILE A 249 -42.26 -1.15 -8.31
C ILE A 249 -41.08 -0.88 -7.36
N SER A 250 -41.18 -1.33 -6.11
CA SER A 250 -40.09 -1.15 -5.13
C SER A 250 -38.83 -1.93 -5.53
N ASP A 251 -39.00 -3.13 -6.10
CA ASP A 251 -37.90 -3.99 -6.54
C ASP A 251 -37.21 -3.42 -7.78
N PHE A 252 -37.97 -2.92 -8.76
CA PHE A 252 -37.38 -2.24 -9.92
C PHE A 252 -36.61 -0.97 -9.54
N LEU A 253 -37.17 -0.12 -8.66
CA LEU A 253 -36.49 1.09 -8.22
C LEU A 253 -35.17 0.75 -7.50
N THR A 254 -35.21 -0.24 -6.61
CA THR A 254 -34.04 -0.70 -5.86
C THR A 254 -33.02 -1.36 -6.78
N GLY A 255 -33.47 -2.22 -7.70
CA GLY A 255 -32.66 -2.93 -8.68
C GLY A 255 -31.90 -1.97 -9.61
N VAL A 256 -32.58 -0.98 -10.19
CA VAL A 256 -31.95 0.03 -11.06
C VAL A 256 -30.85 0.80 -10.31
N LEU A 257 -31.11 1.24 -9.08
CA LEU A 257 -30.13 2.00 -8.28
C LEU A 257 -28.91 1.14 -7.92
N ILE A 258 -29.14 -0.10 -7.47
CA ILE A 258 -28.08 -1.05 -7.09
C ILE A 258 -27.25 -1.42 -8.32
N PHE A 259 -27.89 -1.81 -9.42
CA PHE A 259 -27.22 -2.23 -10.65
C PHE A 259 -26.41 -1.10 -11.27
N ALA A 260 -26.96 0.12 -11.36
CA ALA A 260 -26.22 1.29 -11.84
C ALA A 260 -24.97 1.59 -10.98
N SER A 261 -25.10 1.50 -9.65
CA SER A 261 -23.97 1.70 -8.73
C SER A 261 -22.90 0.64 -8.89
N ILE A 262 -23.29 -0.63 -9.07
CA ILE A 262 -22.38 -1.75 -9.31
C ILE A 262 -21.61 -1.54 -10.61
N VAL A 263 -22.31 -1.32 -11.73
CA VAL A 263 -21.69 -1.16 -13.04
C VAL A 263 -20.74 0.03 -13.04
N GLY A 264 -21.11 1.15 -12.40
CA GLY A 264 -20.24 2.29 -12.20
C GLY A 264 -18.96 1.96 -11.43
N ASN A 265 -19.08 1.23 -10.32
CA ASN A 265 -17.94 0.80 -9.49
C ASN A 265 -17.02 -0.20 -10.21
N VAL A 266 -17.58 -1.15 -10.96
CA VAL A 266 -16.80 -2.08 -11.81
C VAL A 266 -16.04 -1.30 -12.87
N GLY A 267 -16.71 -0.38 -13.56
CA GLY A 267 -16.09 0.47 -14.59
C GLY A 267 -14.92 1.29 -14.02
N ALA A 268 -15.12 1.94 -12.87
CA ALA A 268 -14.07 2.69 -12.19
C ALA A 268 -12.87 1.81 -11.80
N MET A 269 -13.13 0.58 -11.34
CA MET A 269 -12.08 -0.36 -10.95
C MET A 269 -11.28 -0.87 -12.16
N ILE A 270 -11.95 -1.19 -13.27
CA ILE A 270 -11.28 -1.58 -14.52
C ILE A 270 -10.42 -0.42 -15.06
N SER A 271 -10.93 0.81 -14.99
CA SER A 271 -10.18 2.00 -15.39
C SER A 271 -8.92 2.17 -14.53
N ASN A 272 -9.04 2.07 -13.20
CA ASN A 272 -7.90 2.16 -12.28
C ASN A 272 -6.87 1.04 -12.51
N MET A 273 -7.32 -0.18 -12.81
CA MET A 273 -6.41 -1.30 -13.10
C MET A 273 -5.59 -1.06 -14.37
N ASN A 274 -6.18 -0.40 -15.37
CA ASN A 274 -5.51 -0.09 -16.64
C ASN A 274 -4.82 1.29 -16.65
N ALA A 275 -4.84 2.04 -15.53
CA ALA A 275 -4.36 3.42 -15.48
C ALA A 275 -2.89 3.56 -15.89
N SER A 276 -1.99 2.71 -15.39
CA SER A 276 -0.56 2.76 -15.74
C SER A 276 -0.31 2.50 -17.24
N ARG A 277 -1.06 1.56 -17.83
CA ARG A 277 -0.98 1.29 -19.27
C ARG A 277 -1.53 2.45 -20.10
N ALA A 278 -2.64 3.03 -19.66
CA ALA A 278 -3.24 4.20 -20.31
C ALA A 278 -2.30 5.41 -20.25
N GLU A 279 -1.67 5.66 -19.10
CA GLU A 279 -0.70 6.75 -18.93
C GLU A 279 0.54 6.56 -19.83
N PHE A 280 1.09 5.34 -19.86
CA PHE A 280 2.22 5.03 -20.72
C PHE A 280 1.87 5.18 -22.21
N GLN A 281 0.70 4.69 -22.63
CA GLN A 281 0.23 4.85 -24.01
C GLN A 281 0.04 6.33 -24.37
N ALA A 282 -0.52 7.14 -23.46
CA ALA A 282 -0.68 8.57 -23.67
C ALA A 282 0.67 9.29 -23.85
N LYS A 283 1.71 8.90 -23.11
CA LYS A 283 3.08 9.40 -23.31
C LYS A 283 3.62 9.03 -24.68
N ILE A 284 3.47 7.77 -25.12
CA ILE A 284 3.89 7.35 -26.46
C ILE A 284 3.15 8.13 -27.55
N ASP A 285 1.84 8.30 -27.41
CA ASP A 285 1.03 9.00 -28.41
C ASP A 285 1.44 10.48 -28.53
N SER A 286 1.77 11.12 -27.41
CA SER A 286 2.32 12.50 -27.39
C SER A 286 3.66 12.59 -28.14
N ILE A 287 4.53 11.60 -27.96
CA ILE A 287 5.84 11.56 -28.64
C ILE A 287 5.68 11.27 -30.13
N LYS A 288 4.77 10.37 -30.52
CA LYS A 288 4.42 10.13 -31.93
C LYS A 288 3.91 11.40 -32.60
N GLN A 289 3.00 12.12 -31.95
CA GLN A 289 2.50 13.41 -32.44
C GLN A 289 3.64 14.44 -32.61
N TYR A 290 4.54 14.54 -31.63
CA TYR A 290 5.71 15.42 -31.72
C TYR A 290 6.61 15.08 -32.92
N MET A 291 6.93 13.80 -33.12
CA MET A 291 7.78 13.34 -34.23
C MET A 291 7.14 13.59 -35.59
N GLN A 292 5.82 13.39 -35.70
CA GLN A 292 5.07 13.70 -36.92
C GLN A 292 5.07 15.21 -37.20
N PHE A 293 4.80 16.04 -36.19
CA PHE A 293 4.81 17.49 -36.33
C PHE A 293 6.19 18.03 -36.74
N ARG A 294 7.27 17.47 -36.18
CA ARG A 294 8.65 17.85 -36.50
C ARG A 294 9.21 17.15 -37.74
N LYS A 295 8.44 16.29 -38.40
CA LYS A 295 8.84 15.53 -39.60
C LYS A 295 10.15 14.75 -39.40
N VAL A 296 10.24 14.06 -38.26
CA VAL A 296 11.37 13.17 -37.96
C VAL A 296 11.40 12.01 -38.95
N SER A 297 12.60 11.48 -39.26
CA SER A 297 12.75 10.35 -40.17
C SER A 297 12.04 9.09 -39.64
N LYS A 298 11.52 8.28 -40.56
CA LYS A 298 10.81 7.02 -40.20
C LYS A 298 11.71 6.02 -39.48
N ASP A 299 13.01 6.02 -39.80
CA ASP A 299 13.99 5.20 -39.08
C ASP A 299 14.15 5.61 -37.62
N LEU A 300 14.19 6.92 -37.34
CA LEU A 300 14.29 7.40 -35.95
C LEU A 300 12.98 7.18 -35.20
N GLU A 301 11.83 7.41 -35.84
CA GLU A 301 10.50 7.12 -35.28
C GLU A 301 10.38 5.63 -34.88
N ALA A 302 10.77 4.71 -35.77
CA ALA A 302 10.77 3.28 -35.49
C ALA A 302 11.72 2.90 -34.34
N ARG A 303 12.91 3.50 -34.28
CA ARG A 303 13.86 3.28 -33.17
C ARG A 303 13.29 3.74 -31.83
N VAL A 304 12.66 4.92 -31.79
CA VAL A 304 12.04 5.46 -30.56
C VAL A 304 10.91 4.55 -30.08
N ILE A 305 10.00 4.12 -30.98
CA ILE A 305 8.89 3.22 -30.63
C ILE A 305 9.44 1.89 -30.08
N LYS A 306 10.42 1.29 -30.76
CA LYS A 306 11.05 0.03 -30.33
C LYS A 306 11.71 0.15 -28.95
N TRP A 307 12.31 1.30 -28.63
CA TRP A 307 12.88 1.55 -27.30
C TRP A 307 11.78 1.60 -26.22
N PHE A 308 10.67 2.30 -26.48
CA PHE A 308 9.53 2.32 -25.56
C PHE A 308 8.89 0.94 -25.38
N ASP A 309 8.73 0.16 -26.44
CA ASP A 309 8.21 -1.21 -26.37
C ASP A 309 9.09 -2.11 -25.49
N TYR A 310 10.42 -1.96 -25.59
CA TYR A 310 11.36 -2.67 -24.72
C TYR A 310 11.20 -2.23 -23.25
N LEU A 311 11.16 -0.93 -22.98
CA LEU A 311 10.96 -0.42 -21.62
C LEU A 311 9.68 -0.96 -20.99
N TRP A 312 8.58 -1.03 -21.75
CA TRP A 312 7.30 -1.56 -21.27
C TRP A 312 7.37 -3.05 -20.98
N THR A 313 7.92 -3.83 -21.92
CA THR A 313 7.99 -5.31 -21.82
C THR A 313 8.83 -5.74 -20.63
N GLU A 314 9.97 -5.08 -20.40
CA GLU A 314 10.86 -5.35 -19.27
C GLU A 314 10.41 -4.67 -17.95
N LYS A 315 9.24 -3.99 -17.95
CA LYS A 315 8.70 -3.26 -16.79
C LYS A 315 9.66 -2.20 -16.22
N LYS A 316 10.50 -1.62 -17.07
CA LYS A 316 11.48 -0.57 -16.74
C LYS A 316 10.90 0.85 -16.85
N THR A 317 9.57 0.98 -16.84
CA THR A 317 8.85 2.25 -16.98
C THR A 317 8.58 2.94 -15.64
N CYS A 318 8.85 2.28 -14.52
CA CYS A 318 8.63 2.83 -13.19
C CYS A 318 9.78 3.78 -12.82
N ASP A 319 9.45 5.03 -12.52
CA ASP A 319 10.41 5.96 -11.92
C ASP A 319 10.59 5.59 -10.44
N GLU A 320 11.73 4.96 -10.11
CA GLU A 320 12.07 4.57 -8.75
C GLU A 320 12.02 5.76 -7.78
N LYS A 321 12.36 6.98 -8.22
CA LYS A 321 12.32 8.17 -7.37
C LYS A 321 10.90 8.52 -6.94
N GLU A 322 9.93 8.43 -7.85
CA GLU A 322 8.53 8.70 -7.54
C GLU A 322 7.92 7.58 -6.68
N VAL A 323 8.28 6.32 -6.90
CA VAL A 323 7.82 5.19 -6.07
C VAL A 323 8.33 5.32 -4.63
N LEU A 324 9.59 5.71 -4.45
CA LEU A 324 10.23 5.82 -3.14
C LEU A 324 9.96 7.16 -2.44
N LYS A 325 9.34 8.14 -3.11
CA LYS A 325 9.15 9.51 -2.61
C LYS A 325 8.49 9.61 -1.25
N ASN A 326 7.45 8.80 -1.03
CA ASN A 326 6.60 8.84 0.17
C ASN A 326 7.15 8.03 1.35
N LEU A 327 8.26 7.31 1.16
CA LEU A 327 8.89 6.55 2.25
C LEU A 327 9.75 7.47 3.13
N PRO A 328 9.90 7.17 4.43
CA PRO A 328 10.94 7.78 5.26
C PRO A 328 12.34 7.46 4.72
N ASP A 329 13.29 8.39 4.87
CA ASP A 329 14.66 8.24 4.32
C ASP A 329 15.37 6.97 4.78
N LYS A 330 15.12 6.55 6.04
CA LYS A 330 15.65 5.29 6.56
C LYS A 330 15.17 4.07 5.76
N LEU A 331 13.88 4.00 5.40
CA LEU A 331 13.35 2.89 4.59
C LEU A 331 13.81 2.98 3.13
N LYS A 332 13.96 4.19 2.58
CA LYS A 332 14.57 4.36 1.25
C LYS A 332 15.98 3.81 1.21
N ALA A 333 16.80 4.14 2.21
CA ALA A 333 18.15 3.62 2.35
C ALA A 333 18.17 2.09 2.48
N GLU A 334 17.35 1.52 3.37
CA GLU A 334 17.27 0.06 3.53
C GLU A 334 16.86 -0.67 2.23
N ILE A 335 15.89 -0.14 1.49
CA ILE A 335 15.46 -0.72 0.20
C ILE A 335 16.59 -0.59 -0.83
N ALA A 336 17.14 0.62 -1.00
CA ALA A 336 18.16 0.87 -2.01
C ALA A 336 19.40 -0.02 -1.76
N VAL A 337 19.80 -0.17 -0.50
CA VAL A 337 20.90 -1.07 -0.10
C VAL A 337 20.58 -2.51 -0.47
N ASN A 338 19.39 -3.02 -0.15
CA ASN A 338 19.02 -4.40 -0.51
C ASN A 338 18.93 -4.64 -2.02
N VAL A 339 18.61 -3.62 -2.83
CA VAL A 339 18.46 -3.76 -4.28
C VAL A 339 19.79 -3.60 -5.02
N HIS A 340 20.63 -2.64 -4.61
CA HIS A 340 21.80 -2.22 -5.40
C HIS A 340 23.16 -2.58 -4.79
N LEU A 341 23.22 -2.91 -3.49
CA LEU A 341 24.50 -3.15 -2.82
C LEU A 341 25.26 -4.34 -3.43
N ASP A 342 24.57 -5.41 -3.82
CA ASP A 342 25.21 -6.58 -4.43
C ASP A 342 25.80 -6.25 -5.80
N THR A 343 25.17 -5.37 -6.58
CA THR A 343 25.73 -4.89 -7.85
C THR A 343 26.98 -4.05 -7.58
N LEU A 344 26.93 -3.12 -6.62
CA LEU A 344 28.08 -2.27 -6.28
C LEU A 344 29.27 -3.06 -5.70
N LYS A 345 29.02 -4.07 -4.86
CA LYS A 345 30.06 -4.97 -4.34
C LYS A 345 30.76 -5.79 -5.42
N LYS A 346 30.10 -6.08 -6.54
CA LYS A 346 30.74 -6.76 -7.69
C LYS A 346 31.70 -5.83 -8.43
N VAL A 347 31.55 -4.52 -8.30
CA VAL A 347 32.41 -3.55 -8.98
C VAL A 347 33.78 -3.52 -8.30
N ARG A 348 34.82 -3.90 -9.05
CA ARG A 348 36.20 -4.03 -8.55
C ARG A 348 36.78 -2.75 -7.92
N ILE A 349 36.23 -1.58 -8.22
CA ILE A 349 36.71 -0.31 -7.62
C ILE A 349 36.14 -0.06 -6.22
N PHE A 350 34.99 -0.66 -5.91
CA PHE A 350 34.26 -0.45 -4.67
C PHE A 350 34.33 -1.65 -3.72
N GLN A 351 35.05 -2.72 -4.09
CA GLN A 351 35.24 -3.92 -3.26
C GLN A 351 35.98 -3.65 -1.96
N ASP A 352 36.99 -2.79 -2.00
CA ASP A 352 37.83 -2.44 -0.85
C ASP A 352 37.35 -1.17 -0.13
N CYS A 353 36.17 -0.65 -0.49
CA CYS A 353 35.58 0.53 0.12
C CYS A 353 34.78 0.18 1.38
N GLU A 354 34.73 1.12 2.32
CA GLU A 354 33.90 1.00 3.51
C GLU A 354 32.40 0.91 3.14
N ALA A 355 31.64 0.13 3.91
CA ALA A 355 30.20 -0.04 3.70
C ALA A 355 29.42 1.29 3.75
N GLY A 356 29.86 2.26 4.55
CA GLY A 356 29.26 3.59 4.62
C GLY A 356 29.23 4.31 3.27
N LEU A 357 30.36 4.30 2.55
CA LEU A 357 30.46 4.88 1.20
C LEU A 357 29.52 4.17 0.22
N LEU A 358 29.45 2.84 0.27
CA LEU A 358 28.57 2.07 -0.62
C LEU A 358 27.11 2.45 -0.43
N ILE A 359 26.66 2.60 0.81
CA ILE A 359 25.28 2.99 1.14
C ILE A 359 24.97 4.39 0.59
N GLU A 360 25.90 5.33 0.75
CA GLU A 360 25.72 6.69 0.23
C GLU A 360 25.67 6.71 -1.31
N LEU A 361 26.56 5.97 -1.98
CA LEU A 361 26.60 5.88 -3.42
C LEU A 361 25.33 5.23 -4.00
N VAL A 362 24.84 4.16 -3.36
CA VAL A 362 23.59 3.46 -3.74
C VAL A 362 22.42 4.44 -3.87
N LEU A 363 22.30 5.40 -2.96
CA LEU A 363 21.20 6.38 -2.96
C LEU A 363 21.29 7.40 -4.10
N LYS A 364 22.48 7.60 -4.67
CA LYS A 364 22.75 8.57 -5.74
C LYS A 364 22.79 7.94 -7.14
N LEU A 365 22.78 6.60 -7.24
CA LEU A 365 22.75 5.90 -8.53
C LEU A 365 21.45 6.17 -9.30
N GLN A 366 21.59 6.41 -10.61
CA GLN A 366 20.45 6.60 -11.50
C GLN A 366 20.43 5.51 -12.58
N PRO A 367 19.37 4.69 -12.68
CA PRO A 367 19.26 3.69 -13.74
C PRO A 367 19.08 4.36 -15.11
N GLN A 368 19.83 3.91 -16.11
CA GLN A 368 19.75 4.33 -17.51
C GLN A 368 19.77 3.12 -18.44
N VAL A 369 18.92 3.13 -19.45
CA VAL A 369 18.75 2.02 -20.41
C VAL A 369 19.16 2.47 -21.81
N PHE A 370 20.08 1.73 -22.43
CA PHE A 370 20.58 1.98 -23.78
C PHE A 370 20.13 0.90 -24.76
N SER A 371 19.88 1.28 -26.02
CA SER A 371 19.47 0.35 -27.08
C SER A 371 20.68 -0.26 -27.79
N PRO A 372 20.52 -1.39 -28.51
CA PRO A 372 21.57 -1.94 -29.35
C PRO A 372 22.09 -0.92 -30.36
N GLY A 373 23.41 -0.73 -30.41
CA GLY A 373 24.09 0.20 -31.31
C GLY A 373 24.18 1.64 -30.80
N ASP A 374 23.53 1.98 -29.68
CA ASP A 374 23.62 3.32 -29.10
C ASP A 374 25.04 3.56 -28.54
N TYR A 375 25.58 4.75 -28.78
CA TYR A 375 26.83 5.19 -28.15
C TYR A 375 26.52 5.81 -26.80
N ILE A 376 27.08 5.24 -25.73
CA ILE A 376 26.94 5.78 -24.38
C ILE A 376 27.85 7.01 -24.24
N CYS A 377 29.06 6.93 -24.78
CA CYS A 377 29.94 8.07 -24.91
C CYS A 377 30.84 7.94 -26.13
N LYS A 378 31.21 9.08 -26.73
CA LYS A 378 32.23 9.13 -27.78
C LYS A 378 33.50 9.76 -27.24
N LYS A 379 34.63 9.34 -27.82
CA LYS A 379 35.94 9.91 -27.55
C LYS A 379 35.91 11.41 -27.81
N GLY A 380 36.39 12.20 -26.85
CA GLY A 380 36.37 13.66 -26.90
C GLY A 380 35.14 14.33 -26.28
N ASP A 381 34.04 13.60 -26.00
CA ASP A 381 32.89 14.18 -25.31
C ASP A 381 33.25 14.61 -23.89
N ILE A 382 32.53 15.57 -23.32
CA ILE A 382 32.72 15.99 -21.93
C ILE A 382 32.13 14.91 -21.00
N GLY A 383 32.96 14.31 -20.15
CA GLY A 383 32.51 13.32 -19.17
C GLY A 383 32.00 13.96 -17.89
N ARG A 384 30.71 13.80 -17.61
CA ARG A 384 30.04 14.31 -16.40
C ARG A 384 29.60 13.21 -15.42
N GLU A 385 29.62 11.96 -15.87
CA GLU A 385 29.08 10.82 -15.16
C GLU A 385 30.02 9.62 -15.33
N MET A 386 30.06 8.72 -14.35
CA MET A 386 30.55 7.36 -14.57
C MET A 386 29.39 6.38 -14.68
N TYR A 387 29.63 5.25 -15.33
CA TYR A 387 28.62 4.22 -15.52
C TYR A 387 29.09 2.89 -14.96
N ILE A 388 28.18 2.18 -14.31
CA ILE A 388 28.35 0.82 -13.82
C ILE A 388 27.42 -0.09 -14.61
N ILE A 389 27.93 -1.17 -15.17
CA ILE A 389 27.14 -2.12 -15.96
C ILE A 389 26.40 -3.06 -15.00
N LYS A 390 25.07 -2.90 -14.93
CA LYS A 390 24.20 -3.80 -14.16
C LYS A 390 23.92 -5.06 -14.96
N GLU A 391 23.48 -4.88 -16.20
CA GLU A 391 23.11 -5.95 -17.13
C GLU A 391 23.40 -5.50 -18.57
N GLY A 392 24.05 -6.36 -19.34
CA GLY A 392 24.25 -6.15 -20.78
C GLY A 392 25.72 -6.20 -21.18
N LYS A 393 25.98 -5.90 -22.46
CA LYS A 393 27.31 -5.94 -23.04
C LYS A 393 27.60 -4.65 -23.78
N LEU A 394 28.72 -4.03 -23.44
CA LEU A 394 29.20 -2.82 -24.09
C LEU A 394 30.50 -3.13 -24.82
N ALA A 395 30.65 -2.63 -26.04
CA ALA A 395 31.89 -2.74 -26.80
C ALA A 395 32.61 -1.39 -26.81
N VAL A 396 33.91 -1.42 -26.48
CA VAL A 396 34.82 -0.30 -26.72
C VAL A 396 35.21 -0.35 -28.19
N VAL A 397 34.80 0.64 -28.97
CA VAL A 397 34.99 0.68 -30.42
C VAL A 397 36.04 1.71 -30.83
N ALA A 398 36.78 1.40 -31.89
CA ALA A 398 37.69 2.36 -32.50
C ALA A 398 36.94 3.51 -33.18
N ASP A 399 37.68 4.52 -33.62
CA ASP A 399 37.13 5.70 -34.28
C ASP A 399 36.44 5.36 -35.62
N ASP A 400 36.70 4.16 -36.18
CA ASP A 400 36.01 3.61 -37.35
C ASP A 400 34.59 3.07 -37.06
N GLY A 401 34.23 2.88 -35.78
CA GLY A 401 32.95 2.32 -35.35
C GLY A 401 32.78 0.81 -35.62
N VAL A 402 33.78 0.12 -36.16
CA VAL A 402 33.72 -1.30 -36.54
C VAL A 402 34.65 -2.14 -35.67
N THR A 403 35.88 -1.68 -35.48
CA THR A 403 36.89 -2.43 -34.72
C THR A 403 36.55 -2.40 -33.23
N GLN A 404 36.38 -3.58 -32.62
CA GLN A 404 36.08 -3.74 -31.19
C GLN A 404 37.36 -4.12 -30.43
N PHE A 405 37.75 -3.29 -29.46
CA PHE A 405 38.94 -3.56 -28.65
C PHE A 405 38.63 -4.52 -27.49
N VAL A 406 37.57 -4.20 -26.72
CA VAL A 406 37.19 -4.93 -25.51
C VAL A 406 35.68 -4.91 -25.36
N VAL A 407 35.11 -6.01 -24.87
CA VAL A 407 33.70 -6.08 -24.46
C VAL A 407 33.65 -6.04 -22.93
N LEU A 408 32.95 -5.05 -22.39
CA LEU A 408 32.65 -4.90 -20.98
C LEU A 408 31.32 -5.61 -20.69
N SER A 409 31.29 -6.39 -19.62
CA SER A 409 30.11 -7.12 -19.15
C SER A 409 29.70 -6.67 -17.75
N ASP A 410 28.61 -7.24 -17.24
CA ASP A 410 28.06 -7.02 -15.91
C ASP A 410 29.15 -6.95 -14.82
N GLY A 411 29.04 -5.94 -13.94
CA GLY A 411 30.01 -5.67 -12.87
C GLY A 411 31.23 -4.86 -13.29
N ALA A 412 31.45 -4.63 -14.59
CA ALA A 412 32.43 -3.64 -15.06
C ALA A 412 31.87 -2.22 -14.94
N TYR A 413 32.77 -1.24 -14.96
CA TYR A 413 32.46 0.18 -14.90
C TYR A 413 33.35 0.96 -15.87
N PHE A 414 32.96 2.18 -16.21
CA PHE A 414 33.74 3.08 -17.05
C PHE A 414 33.38 4.55 -16.82
N GLY A 415 34.24 5.45 -17.30
CA GLY A 415 34.02 6.89 -17.23
C GLY A 415 34.57 7.56 -15.96
N GLU A 416 35.25 6.79 -15.11
CA GLU A 416 35.92 7.21 -13.88
C GLU A 416 37.02 8.26 -14.14
N ILE A 417 37.74 8.13 -15.27
CA ILE A 417 38.89 9.00 -15.58
C ILE A 417 38.45 10.46 -15.77
N SER A 418 37.35 10.67 -16.49
CA SER A 418 36.86 12.02 -16.83
C SER A 418 36.28 12.78 -15.63
N ILE A 419 35.88 12.08 -14.56
CA ILE A 419 35.24 12.69 -13.40
C ILE A 419 36.21 12.98 -12.25
N LEU A 420 37.30 12.19 -12.11
CA LEU A 420 38.28 12.31 -11.02
C LEU A 420 39.24 13.50 -11.16
N GLY A 421 39.28 14.18 -12.32
CA GLY A 421 40.09 15.40 -12.50
C GLY A 421 41.60 15.18 -12.29
N ILE A 422 42.13 14.05 -12.77
CA ILE A 422 43.52 13.64 -12.54
C ILE A 422 44.50 14.65 -13.17
N LYS A 423 45.40 15.20 -12.34
CA LYS A 423 46.46 16.13 -12.78
C LYS A 423 47.41 15.47 -13.78
N GLY A 424 47.77 16.20 -14.83
CA GLY A 424 48.60 15.69 -15.94
C GLY A 424 47.84 14.85 -16.96
N SER A 425 46.51 14.67 -16.84
CA SER A 425 45.71 14.02 -17.88
C SER A 425 45.67 14.87 -19.16
N LYS A 426 46.23 14.35 -20.26
CA LYS A 426 46.17 14.98 -21.59
C LYS A 426 44.73 15.11 -22.12
N ALA A 427 43.84 14.26 -21.64
CA ALA A 427 42.42 14.25 -22.01
C ALA A 427 41.56 15.18 -21.13
N GLY A 428 42.07 15.65 -19.98
CA GLY A 428 41.31 16.48 -19.05
C GLY A 428 39.99 15.83 -18.61
N ASN A 429 38.89 16.56 -18.77
CA ASN A 429 37.53 16.07 -18.48
C ASN A 429 36.84 15.39 -19.69
N ARG A 430 37.58 15.08 -20.76
CA ARG A 430 37.02 14.44 -21.95
C ARG A 430 37.09 12.91 -21.88
N ARG A 431 36.14 12.25 -22.54
CA ARG A 431 36.09 10.80 -22.69
C ARG A 431 37.25 10.32 -23.55
N THR A 432 37.89 9.22 -23.15
CA THR A 432 39.08 8.67 -23.80
C THR A 432 38.77 7.63 -24.88
N ALA A 433 37.56 7.07 -24.88
CA ALA A 433 37.16 5.99 -25.78
C ALA A 433 35.70 6.11 -26.23
N ASN A 434 35.38 5.47 -27.35
CA ASN A 434 34.01 5.28 -27.81
C ASN A 434 33.43 4.01 -27.20
N ILE A 435 32.28 4.10 -26.55
CA ILE A 435 31.61 2.97 -25.91
C ILE A 435 30.22 2.84 -26.51
N ARG A 436 29.94 1.67 -27.08
CA ARG A 436 28.69 1.36 -27.77
C ARG A 436 28.01 0.16 -27.14
N SER A 437 26.70 0.23 -26.96
CA SER A 437 25.91 -0.91 -26.50
C SER A 437 25.80 -1.97 -27.58
N VAL A 438 26.07 -3.23 -27.25
CA VAL A 438 25.91 -4.35 -28.19
C VAL A 438 24.46 -4.80 -28.25
N GLY A 439 23.79 -4.87 -27.10
CA GLY A 439 22.38 -5.21 -26.94
C GLY A 439 21.62 -4.09 -26.23
N TYR A 440 20.47 -4.42 -25.65
CA TYR A 440 19.92 -3.57 -24.61
C TYR A 440 20.79 -3.70 -23.36
N SER A 441 21.17 -2.58 -22.76
CA SER A 441 22.03 -2.55 -21.58
C SER A 441 21.45 -1.64 -20.52
N ASP A 442 21.46 -2.13 -19.28
CA ASP A 442 21.08 -1.39 -18.09
C ASP A 442 22.33 -0.94 -17.35
N LEU A 443 22.49 0.36 -17.23
CA LEU A 443 23.61 1.00 -16.58
C LEU A 443 23.11 1.77 -15.36
N PHE A 444 23.94 1.85 -14.32
CA PHE A 444 23.77 2.87 -13.29
C PHE A 444 24.72 4.02 -13.60
N ALA A 445 24.17 5.22 -13.75
CA ALA A 445 24.91 6.45 -13.87
C ALA A 445 25.13 7.07 -12.49
N LEU A 446 26.35 7.51 -12.21
CA LEU A 446 26.71 8.28 -11.04
C LEU A 446 27.32 9.61 -11.50
N SER A 447 26.73 10.73 -11.08
CA SER A 447 27.22 12.04 -11.48
C SER A 447 28.55 12.37 -10.82
N LYS A 448 29.34 13.23 -11.47
CA LYS A 448 30.61 13.72 -10.91
C LYS A 448 30.39 14.39 -9.56
N ASP A 449 29.36 15.24 -9.44
CA ASP A 449 29.11 16.01 -8.24
C ASP A 449 28.73 15.08 -7.07
N ASP A 450 27.85 14.11 -7.33
CA ASP A 450 27.42 13.10 -6.35
C ASP A 450 28.58 12.23 -5.86
N LEU A 451 29.46 11.79 -6.78
CA LEU A 451 30.65 11.02 -6.43
C LEU A 451 31.63 11.87 -5.62
N MET A 452 31.90 13.09 -6.08
CA MET A 452 32.90 13.94 -5.42
C MET A 452 32.45 14.33 -4.01
N GLU A 453 31.16 14.60 -3.80
CA GLU A 453 30.57 14.80 -2.49
C GLU A 453 30.83 13.59 -1.57
N ALA A 454 30.47 12.38 -2.02
CA ALA A 454 30.71 11.16 -1.23
C ALA A 454 32.21 10.96 -0.94
N LEU A 455 33.07 11.18 -1.93
CA LEU A 455 34.53 11.06 -1.77
C LEU A 455 35.17 12.14 -0.88
N THR A 456 34.45 13.22 -0.52
CA THR A 456 34.95 14.16 0.50
C THR A 456 34.92 13.56 1.90
N GLU A 457 33.93 12.73 2.19
CA GLU A 457 33.80 12.04 3.49
C GLU A 457 34.69 10.80 3.56
N TYR A 458 34.99 10.17 2.42
CA TYR A 458 35.81 8.94 2.33
C TYR A 458 37.12 9.16 1.54
N PRO A 459 38.14 9.83 2.12
CA PRO A 459 39.36 10.23 1.41
C PRO A 459 40.24 9.04 0.97
N ASP A 460 40.19 7.90 1.67
CA ASP A 460 40.96 6.71 1.29
C ASP A 460 40.40 6.05 0.03
N ALA A 461 39.08 5.98 -0.11
CA ALA A 461 38.43 5.53 -1.34
C ALA A 461 38.81 6.45 -2.51
N LYS A 462 38.84 7.77 -2.29
CA LYS A 462 39.26 8.74 -3.30
C LYS A 462 40.67 8.47 -3.82
N LYS A 463 41.63 8.17 -2.93
CA LYS A 463 43.01 7.81 -3.33
C LYS A 463 43.03 6.56 -4.20
N ILE A 464 42.31 5.50 -3.81
CA ILE A 464 42.23 4.24 -4.58
C ILE A 464 41.68 4.49 -5.99
N LEU A 465 40.63 5.32 -6.09
CA LEU A 465 40.04 5.73 -7.37
C LEU A 465 41.02 6.52 -8.24
N GLU A 466 41.71 7.50 -7.67
CA GLU A 466 42.72 8.30 -8.38
C GLU A 466 43.92 7.47 -8.83
N GLU A 467 44.42 6.54 -8.00
CA GLU A 467 45.53 5.64 -8.33
C GLU A 467 45.17 4.69 -9.48
N LYS A 468 43.98 4.07 -9.42
CA LYS A 468 43.49 3.23 -10.53
C LYS A 468 43.32 4.05 -11.81
N GLY A 469 42.75 5.26 -11.71
CA GLY A 469 42.61 6.15 -12.86
C GLY A 469 43.96 6.56 -13.47
N LYS A 470 44.97 6.85 -12.63
CA LYS A 470 46.35 7.13 -13.08
C LYS A 470 46.98 5.93 -13.79
N ALA A 471 46.83 4.72 -13.23
CA ALA A 471 47.36 3.50 -13.82
C ALA A 471 46.78 3.23 -15.23
N ILE A 472 45.50 3.50 -15.43
CA ILE A 472 44.85 3.37 -16.75
C ILE A 472 45.37 4.45 -17.71
N LEU A 473 45.47 5.71 -17.28
CA LEU A 473 46.02 6.80 -18.10
C LEU A 473 47.48 6.56 -18.50
N MET A 474 48.30 5.97 -17.63
CA MET A 474 49.67 5.56 -17.93
C MET A 474 49.71 4.48 -19.01
N LYS A 475 48.87 3.44 -18.88
CA LYS A 475 48.79 2.35 -19.86
C LYS A 475 48.43 2.87 -21.26
N ASP A 476 47.58 3.88 -21.35
CA ASP A 476 47.11 4.44 -22.61
C ASP A 476 47.98 5.61 -23.13
N ASN A 477 49.12 5.92 -22.48
CA ASN A 477 50.01 7.05 -22.80
C ASN A 477 49.32 8.44 -22.76
N LEU A 478 48.22 8.55 -22.00
CA LEU A 478 47.39 9.75 -21.88
C LEU A 478 47.72 10.61 -20.65
N ILE A 479 48.79 10.27 -19.92
CA ILE A 479 49.32 11.08 -18.82
C ILE A 479 50.59 11.80 -19.24
N ASP A 480 50.76 13.03 -18.80
CA ASP A 480 52.04 13.73 -18.80
C ASP A 480 52.73 13.44 -17.46
N GLU A 481 53.73 12.56 -17.49
CA GLU A 481 54.44 12.11 -16.30
C GLU A 481 55.17 13.25 -15.58
N ALA A 482 55.60 14.29 -16.32
CA ALA A 482 56.27 15.45 -15.73
C ALA A 482 55.28 16.29 -14.89
N VAL A 483 54.04 16.44 -15.36
CA VAL A 483 52.98 17.18 -14.66
C VAL A 483 52.30 16.33 -13.59
N ALA A 484 52.22 15.01 -13.78
CA ALA A 484 51.63 14.10 -12.79
C ALA A 484 52.54 13.85 -11.58
N ASN A 485 53.87 13.89 -11.77
CA ASN A 485 54.88 13.77 -10.72
C ASN A 485 55.35 15.11 -10.17
N ALA A 486 55.05 16.22 -10.84
CA ALA A 486 55.12 17.53 -10.21
C ALA A 486 54.12 17.54 -9.04
N GLY A 487 54.64 17.64 -7.82
CA GLY A 487 53.83 17.84 -6.61
C GLY A 487 52.91 19.06 -6.74
N ALA A 488 52.05 19.26 -5.74
CA ALA A 488 50.99 20.28 -5.75
C ALA A 488 51.41 21.60 -6.44
N ASP A 489 50.70 21.95 -7.52
CA ASP A 489 50.85 23.20 -8.27
C ASP A 489 50.98 24.38 -7.28
N PRO A 490 52.03 25.22 -7.38
CA PRO A 490 52.23 26.36 -6.50
C PRO A 490 50.97 27.24 -6.35
N LYS A 491 50.19 27.35 -7.43
CA LYS A 491 48.90 28.07 -7.44
C LYS A 491 47.82 27.41 -6.61
N ASP A 492 47.76 26.08 -6.56
CA ASP A 492 46.77 25.31 -5.80
C ASP A 492 47.14 25.29 -4.30
N MET A 493 48.44 25.40 -3.97
CA MET A 493 48.89 25.70 -2.60
C MET A 493 48.57 27.15 -2.21
N GLU A 494 48.83 28.13 -3.08
CA GLU A 494 48.44 29.52 -2.84
C GLU A 494 46.94 29.67 -2.63
N GLU A 495 46.10 29.02 -3.44
CA GLU A 495 44.65 29.08 -3.33
C GLU A 495 44.15 28.43 -2.03
N LYS A 496 44.77 27.31 -1.61
CA LYS A 496 44.52 26.71 -0.29
C LYS A 496 44.99 27.60 0.86
N ILE A 497 46.13 28.27 0.73
CA ILE A 497 46.64 29.23 1.73
C ILE A 497 45.69 30.42 1.85
N VAL A 498 45.23 30.97 0.72
CA VAL A 498 44.23 32.07 0.68
C VAL A 498 42.91 31.63 1.32
N LYS A 499 42.45 30.41 1.05
CA LYS A 499 41.23 29.87 1.65
C LYS A 499 41.39 29.63 3.16
N LEU A 500 42.56 29.15 3.60
CA LEU A 500 42.90 29.01 5.01
C LEU A 500 42.99 30.37 5.71
N GLN A 501 43.56 31.39 5.07
CA GLN A 501 43.61 32.76 5.58
C GLN A 501 42.20 33.34 5.74
N SER A 502 41.34 33.19 4.74
CA SER A 502 39.94 33.61 4.80
C SER A 502 39.18 32.94 5.95
N ASN A 503 39.32 31.61 6.10
CA ASN A 503 38.71 30.88 7.21
C ASN A 503 39.27 31.31 8.58
N LEU A 504 40.56 31.64 8.65
CA LEU A 504 41.20 32.14 9.87
C LEU A 504 40.67 33.53 10.24
N GLU A 505 40.50 34.42 9.27
CA GLU A 505 39.89 35.75 9.46
C GLU A 505 38.43 35.63 9.93
N GLU A 506 37.66 34.70 9.36
CA GLU A 506 36.29 34.44 9.79
C GLU A 506 36.23 33.91 11.23
N MET A 507 37.15 33.00 11.60
CA MET A 507 37.29 32.54 12.98
C MET A 507 37.72 33.66 13.93
N GLN A 508 38.68 34.51 13.54
CA GLN A 508 39.10 35.66 14.35
C GLN A 508 37.96 36.65 14.57
N SER A 509 37.14 36.90 13.54
CA SER A 509 35.93 37.73 13.64
C SER A 509 34.91 37.14 14.62
N LYS A 510 34.63 35.82 14.52
CA LYS A 510 33.75 35.11 15.46
C LYS A 510 34.30 35.15 16.89
N LEU A 511 35.60 34.97 17.07
CA LEU A 511 36.26 35.00 18.37
C LEU A 511 36.23 36.41 18.97
N ALA A 512 36.46 37.46 18.17
CA ALA A 512 36.34 38.85 18.61
C ALA A 512 34.91 39.19 19.04
N LYS A 513 33.90 38.70 18.31
CA LYS A 513 32.48 38.88 18.67
C LYS A 513 32.15 38.17 19.98
N LEU A 514 32.62 36.94 20.17
CA LEU A 514 32.48 36.20 21.44
C LEU A 514 33.17 36.91 22.61
N MET A 515 34.37 37.46 22.41
CA MET A 515 35.07 38.23 23.45
C MET A 515 34.33 39.52 23.80
N ALA A 516 33.74 40.22 22.81
CA ALA A 516 32.92 41.41 23.04
C ALA A 516 31.64 41.06 23.83
N GLU A 517 30.97 39.96 23.51
CA GLU A 517 29.81 39.45 24.25
C GLU A 517 30.17 39.07 25.68
N MET A 518 31.29 38.34 25.89
CA MET A 518 31.81 38.01 27.21
C MET A 518 32.08 39.26 28.05
N THR A 519 32.72 40.28 27.46
CA THR A 519 33.06 41.53 28.16
C THR A 519 31.80 42.32 28.52
N SER A 520 30.83 42.38 27.61
CA SER A 520 29.51 43.00 27.85
C SER A 520 28.75 42.30 28.98
N ASN A 521 28.73 40.95 28.96
CA ASN A 521 28.12 40.15 30.01
C ASN A 521 28.81 40.35 31.36
N HIS A 522 30.15 40.38 31.38
CA HIS A 522 30.92 40.64 32.59
C HIS A 522 30.62 42.03 33.18
N MET A 523 30.52 43.06 32.33
CA MET A 523 30.18 44.42 32.76
C MET A 523 28.75 44.51 33.31
N ARG A 524 27.79 43.84 32.67
CA ARG A 524 26.40 43.74 33.18
C ARG A 524 26.33 43.02 34.52
N ILE A 525 27.06 41.93 34.69
CA ILE A 525 27.14 41.20 35.97
C ILE A 525 27.72 42.12 37.05
N LYS A 526 28.83 42.81 36.75
CA LYS A 526 29.47 43.73 37.70
C LYS A 526 28.51 44.86 38.11
N GLN A 527 27.79 45.47 37.18
CA GLN A 527 26.76 46.46 37.48
C GLN A 527 25.64 45.91 38.37
N ARG A 528 25.16 44.68 38.11
CA ARG A 528 24.15 44.03 38.96
C ARG A 528 24.67 43.76 40.37
N VAL A 529 25.93 43.31 40.50
CA VAL A 529 26.58 43.11 41.80
C VAL A 529 26.68 44.43 42.56
N THR A 530 27.16 45.50 41.92
CA THR A 530 27.25 46.82 42.56
C THR A 530 25.87 47.37 42.96
N GLN A 531 24.83 47.16 42.14
CA GLN A 531 23.46 47.53 42.51
C GLN A 531 22.93 46.70 43.69
N MET A 532 23.25 45.39 43.75
CA MET A 532 22.89 44.55 44.89
C MET A 532 23.64 44.98 46.15
N GLU A 533 24.92 45.29 46.08
CA GLU A 533 25.70 45.83 47.21
C GLU A 533 25.15 47.17 47.70
N ALA A 534 24.76 48.07 46.79
CA ALA A 534 24.13 49.34 47.14
C ALA A 534 22.77 49.13 47.82
N LYS A 535 21.96 48.19 47.31
CA LYS A 535 20.68 47.81 47.95
C LYS A 535 20.90 47.22 49.35
N VAL A 536 21.87 46.32 49.52
CA VAL A 536 22.20 45.73 50.82
C VAL A 536 22.69 46.79 51.81
N LYS A 537 23.50 47.77 51.37
CA LYS A 537 23.93 48.89 52.22
C LYS A 537 22.81 49.86 52.59
N SER A 538 21.73 49.92 51.80
CA SER A 538 20.57 50.77 52.09
C SER A 538 19.55 50.14 53.06
N VAL A 539 19.69 48.85 53.38
CA VAL A 539 18.82 48.17 54.36
C VAL A 539 19.23 48.62 55.77
N LYS A 540 18.31 49.27 56.49
CA LYS A 540 18.52 49.63 57.90
C LYS A 540 18.33 48.39 58.79
N PRO A 541 19.00 48.29 59.95
CA PRO A 541 18.85 47.13 60.86
C PRO A 541 17.41 46.90 61.34
N GLU A 542 16.58 47.94 61.32
CA GLU A 542 15.19 47.92 61.76
C GLU A 542 14.30 47.09 60.81
N ASP A 543 14.54 47.13 59.50
CA ASP A 543 13.79 46.38 58.47
C ASP A 543 14.07 44.86 58.47
N LEU A 544 15.17 44.42 59.10
CA LEU A 544 15.48 42.99 59.25
C LEU A 544 14.61 42.32 60.32
N SER A 545 14.07 43.09 61.26
CA SER A 545 13.30 42.56 62.38
C SER A 545 11.86 42.18 62.00
N GLU A 546 11.25 42.89 61.04
CA GLU A 546 9.92 42.55 60.50
C GLU A 546 9.92 41.25 59.68
N VAL A 547 11.00 40.97 58.94
CA VAL A 547 11.08 39.77 58.09
C VAL A 547 11.28 38.48 58.90
N VAL A 548 11.92 38.56 60.08
CA VAL A 548 12.07 37.39 60.96
C VAL A 548 10.76 37.05 61.66
N ALA A 549 9.97 38.06 62.06
CA ALA A 549 8.67 37.83 62.71
C ALA A 549 7.61 37.18 61.81
N ASP A 550 7.68 37.38 60.48
CA ASP A 550 6.71 36.81 59.52
C ASP A 550 7.04 35.35 59.12
N LYS A 551 8.26 34.86 59.42
CA LYS A 551 8.64 33.46 59.17
C LYS A 551 8.14 32.49 60.25
N ASP A 552 8.06 32.92 61.51
CA ASP A 552 7.64 32.04 62.61
C ASP A 552 6.12 31.78 62.64
N LYS A 553 5.31 32.56 61.91
CA LYS A 553 3.86 32.32 61.77
C LYS A 553 3.45 31.36 60.64
N LYS A 554 4.38 30.95 59.77
CA LYS A 554 4.09 30.03 58.64
C LYS A 554 4.59 28.60 58.83
N VAL A 555 5.10 28.27 60.02
CA VAL A 555 5.48 26.90 60.38
C VAL A 555 4.72 26.49 61.65
N GLN A 556 3.39 26.32 61.51
CA GLN A 556 2.57 25.48 62.39
C GLN A 556 1.38 24.93 61.62
#